data_AF-A0A957F5L7-F1
#
_entry.id   AF-A0A957F5L7-F1
#
_cell.length_a   1.000
_cell.length_b   1.000
_cell.length_c   1.000
_cell.angle_alpha   90.00
_cell.angle_beta   90.00
_cell.angle_gamma   90.00
#
_symmetry.space_group_name_H-M   'P 1'
#
loop_
_entity.id
_entity.type
_entity.pdbx_description
1 polymer ?
#
loop_
_entity_poly.entity_id
_entity_poly.type
_entity_poly.pdbx_seq_one_letter_code
_entity_poly.pdbx_strand_id
1 'polypeptide(L)'
;MNWETLYRRKLKDVTTALQVIKSGDRIYLGGGAGVPVQLSQGLIERAGELRDVEITHILTFAEAPYVRPEYAGVFRVNALFIGHNVRKAVQEGRADFTPVFLSEIPGLFRNGQLPIDVALISVSPPDEHGFCSFGVEVGTTKPAAEAARIVIAEINPRMPRTLGDSFMHISRFDALVEVDYPIPEAPMGGSSPEHLQIGAHIAEMIPDGATLQMGIGNIPDAVLQNLGNHKDL
;
A
#
# COMPACT_ATOMS: atom_id res chain seq x y z
N MET A 1 11.62 12.28 -24.99
CA MET A 1 10.20 12.70 -25.06
C MET A 1 9.94 13.54 -23.82
N ASN A 2 9.35 14.73 -23.94
CA ASN A 2 9.08 15.58 -22.76
C ASN A 2 8.13 14.86 -21.81
N TRP A 3 8.49 14.76 -20.52
CA TRP A 3 7.70 14.06 -19.52
C TRP A 3 6.30 14.70 -19.36
N GLU A 4 6.18 16.02 -19.49
CA GLU A 4 4.88 16.70 -19.44
C GLU A 4 3.92 16.22 -20.53
N THR A 5 4.43 15.95 -21.73
CA THR A 5 3.64 15.41 -22.85
C THR A 5 3.18 13.99 -22.54
N LEU A 6 4.05 13.17 -21.94
CA LEU A 6 3.68 11.82 -21.49
C LEU A 6 2.61 11.88 -20.41
N TYR A 7 2.74 12.79 -19.45
CA TYR A 7 1.78 13.01 -18.37
C TYR A 7 0.39 13.32 -18.92
N ARG A 8 0.26 14.37 -19.75
CA ARG A 8 -1.03 14.77 -20.35
C ARG A 8 -1.68 13.66 -21.17
N ARG A 9 -0.88 12.82 -21.84
CA ARG A 9 -1.38 11.68 -22.64
C ARG A 9 -1.93 10.55 -21.76
N LYS A 10 -1.28 10.29 -20.62
CA LYS A 10 -1.61 9.20 -19.69
C LYS A 10 -2.66 9.59 -18.66
N LEU A 11 -2.93 10.88 -18.48
CA LEU A 11 -3.98 11.37 -17.60
C LEU A 11 -5.36 10.89 -18.07
N LYS A 12 -6.12 10.29 -17.15
CA LYS A 12 -7.46 9.73 -17.33
C LYS A 12 -8.30 10.01 -16.09
N ASP A 13 -9.62 9.99 -16.24
CA ASP A 13 -10.52 9.78 -15.12
C ASP A 13 -10.43 8.33 -14.60
N VAL A 14 -10.90 8.10 -13.37
CA VAL A 14 -10.88 6.79 -12.70
C VAL A 14 -11.54 5.70 -13.57
N THR A 15 -12.72 5.98 -14.10
CA THR A 15 -13.50 5.02 -14.89
C THR A 15 -12.72 4.57 -16.12
N THR A 16 -12.20 5.52 -16.89
CA THR A 16 -11.41 5.22 -18.10
C THR A 16 -10.10 4.49 -17.76
N ALA A 17 -9.40 4.91 -16.71
CA ALA A 17 -8.16 4.27 -16.29
C ALA A 17 -8.36 2.78 -15.96
N LEU A 18 -9.46 2.45 -15.27
CA LEU A 18 -9.73 1.09 -14.81
C LEU A 18 -10.29 0.18 -15.90
N GLN A 19 -10.70 0.66 -17.08
CA GLN A 19 -11.27 -0.17 -18.18
C GLN A 19 -10.32 -1.26 -18.68
N VAL A 20 -9.02 -1.11 -18.45
CA VAL A 20 -8.00 -2.11 -18.82
C VAL A 20 -8.14 -3.40 -18.02
N ILE A 21 -8.69 -3.33 -16.81
CA ILE A 21 -8.89 -4.48 -15.91
C ILE A 21 -9.98 -5.39 -16.44
N LYS A 22 -9.69 -6.69 -16.51
CA LYS A 22 -10.56 -7.76 -17.00
C LYS A 22 -10.84 -8.80 -15.92
N SER A 23 -11.89 -9.59 -16.14
CA SER A 23 -12.17 -10.76 -15.31
C SER A 23 -10.98 -11.72 -15.30
N GLY A 24 -10.64 -12.25 -14.13
CA GLY A 24 -9.48 -13.14 -13.95
C GLY A 24 -8.14 -12.42 -13.74
N ASP A 25 -8.07 -11.10 -13.86
CA ASP A 25 -6.82 -10.36 -13.62
C ASP A 25 -6.42 -10.44 -12.13
N ARG A 26 -5.11 -10.49 -11.86
CA ARG A 26 -4.56 -10.23 -10.53
C ARG A 26 -4.14 -8.77 -10.39
N ILE A 27 -4.74 -8.10 -9.42
CA ILE A 27 -4.44 -6.72 -9.04
C ILE A 27 -3.55 -6.71 -7.80
N TYR A 28 -2.44 -5.97 -7.84
CA TYR A 28 -1.78 -5.52 -6.63
C TYR A 28 -2.34 -4.16 -6.21
N LEU A 29 -2.79 -4.05 -4.96
CA LEU A 29 -3.26 -2.80 -4.37
C LEU A 29 -2.20 -2.25 -3.41
N GLY A 30 -1.86 -0.96 -3.58
CA GLY A 30 -0.94 -0.24 -2.70
C GLY A 30 -1.20 -0.49 -1.21
N GLY A 31 -0.14 -0.79 -0.46
CA GLY A 31 -0.20 -1.12 0.96
C GLY A 31 -0.24 0.11 1.88
N GLY A 32 -0.32 -0.15 3.18
CA GLY A 32 -0.27 0.80 4.27
C GLY A 32 -1.21 1.98 4.06
N ALA A 33 -0.64 3.16 4.23
CA ALA A 33 -1.28 4.44 3.96
C ALA A 33 -1.17 4.86 2.47
N GLY A 34 -0.43 4.10 1.65
CA GLY A 34 -0.32 4.32 0.19
C GLY A 34 -1.42 3.66 -0.63
N VAL A 35 -2.47 3.15 0.02
CA VAL A 35 -3.64 2.55 -0.64
C VAL A 35 -4.33 3.59 -1.54
N PRO A 36 -4.54 3.30 -2.85
CA PRO A 36 -5.18 4.25 -3.76
C PRO A 36 -6.71 4.21 -3.58
N VAL A 37 -7.24 5.16 -2.83
CA VAL A 37 -8.64 5.15 -2.37
C VAL A 37 -9.63 5.32 -3.53
N GLN A 38 -9.35 6.20 -4.49
CA GLN A 38 -10.26 6.46 -5.61
C GLN A 38 -10.25 5.31 -6.63
N LEU A 39 -9.08 4.73 -6.91
CA LEU A 39 -8.99 3.54 -7.77
C LEU A 39 -9.66 2.33 -7.10
N SER A 40 -9.54 2.19 -5.77
CA SER A 40 -10.24 1.15 -5.01
C SER A 40 -11.76 1.30 -5.12
N GLN A 41 -12.27 2.53 -5.02
CA GLN A 41 -13.69 2.82 -5.17
C GLN A 41 -14.18 2.58 -6.61
N GLY A 42 -13.40 3.01 -7.60
CA GLY A 42 -13.72 2.78 -9.01
C GLY A 42 -13.79 1.30 -9.39
N LEU A 43 -13.00 0.43 -8.74
CA LEU A 43 -13.15 -1.02 -8.91
C LEU A 43 -14.54 -1.51 -8.51
N ILE A 44 -15.07 -1.01 -7.39
CA ILE A 44 -16.40 -1.37 -6.89
C ILE A 44 -17.49 -0.99 -7.89
N GLU A 45 -17.35 0.17 -8.53
CA GLU A 45 -18.30 0.64 -9.55
C GLU A 45 -18.33 -0.28 -10.77
N ARG A 46 -17.22 -0.98 -11.06
CA ARG A 46 -17.12 -1.98 -12.14
C ARG A 46 -17.55 -3.39 -11.73
N ALA A 47 -18.04 -3.61 -10.52
CA ALA A 47 -18.40 -4.95 -10.03
C ALA A 47 -19.45 -5.68 -10.89
N GLY A 48 -20.33 -4.93 -11.57
CA GLY A 48 -21.31 -5.51 -12.50
C GLY A 48 -20.67 -6.23 -13.70
N GLU A 49 -19.47 -5.82 -14.09
CA GLU A 49 -18.79 -6.23 -15.33
C GLU A 49 -17.67 -7.27 -15.11
N LEU A 50 -17.17 -7.39 -13.88
CA LEU A 50 -15.97 -8.17 -13.55
C LEU A 50 -16.32 -9.47 -12.83
N ARG A 51 -15.55 -10.52 -13.06
CA ARG A 51 -15.64 -11.80 -12.32
C ARG A 51 -14.24 -12.30 -12.01
N ASP A 52 -14.11 -12.99 -10.87
CA ASP A 52 -12.89 -13.67 -10.47
C ASP A 52 -11.61 -12.79 -10.51
N VAL A 53 -11.74 -11.50 -10.18
CA VAL A 53 -10.59 -10.60 -10.05
C VAL A 53 -9.92 -10.84 -8.72
N GLU A 54 -8.65 -11.23 -8.73
CA GLU A 54 -7.86 -11.40 -7.52
C GLU A 54 -7.28 -10.06 -7.07
N ILE A 55 -7.43 -9.70 -5.80
CA ILE A 55 -6.82 -8.49 -5.23
C ILE A 55 -5.80 -8.93 -4.17
N THR A 56 -4.51 -8.66 -4.42
CA THR A 56 -3.45 -8.95 -3.46
C THR A 56 -2.86 -7.66 -2.89
N HIS A 57 -2.63 -7.67 -1.58
CA HIS A 57 -2.09 -6.53 -0.83
C HIS A 57 -1.52 -6.98 0.52
N ILE A 58 -0.73 -6.11 1.14
CA ILE A 58 -0.35 -6.19 2.56
C ILE A 58 -1.35 -5.39 3.42
N LEU A 59 -1.05 -5.11 4.69
CA LEU A 59 -1.90 -4.25 5.55
C LEU A 59 -2.29 -2.96 4.80
N THR A 60 -3.55 -2.54 4.87
CA THR A 60 -4.03 -1.26 4.30
C THR A 60 -4.78 -0.45 5.36
N PHE A 61 -4.64 0.87 5.33
CA PHE A 61 -5.30 1.81 6.25
C PHE A 61 -6.52 2.48 5.63
N ALA A 62 -7.29 1.73 4.85
CA ALA A 62 -8.57 2.18 4.29
C ALA A 62 -9.61 1.05 4.38
N GLU A 63 -10.88 1.39 4.14
CA GLU A 63 -11.90 0.38 3.99
C GLU A 63 -11.60 -0.55 2.81
N ALA A 64 -12.03 -1.81 2.93
CA ALA A 64 -11.90 -2.82 1.88
C ALA A 64 -13.30 -3.19 1.36
N PRO A 65 -14.02 -2.28 0.67
CA PRO A 65 -15.39 -2.53 0.24
C PRO A 65 -15.51 -3.74 -0.70
N TYR A 66 -14.44 -4.11 -1.40
CA TYR A 66 -14.36 -5.26 -2.32
C TYR A 66 -14.47 -6.61 -1.60
N VAL A 67 -14.30 -6.65 -0.28
CA VAL A 67 -14.57 -7.87 0.52
C VAL A 67 -15.97 -7.90 1.11
N ARG A 68 -16.92 -7.07 0.69
CA ARG A 68 -18.31 -7.20 1.16
C ARG A 68 -19.00 -8.42 0.52
N PRO A 69 -19.95 -9.08 1.21
CA PRO A 69 -20.60 -10.30 0.71
C PRO A 69 -21.25 -10.15 -0.68
N GLU A 70 -21.76 -8.97 -1.02
CA GLU A 70 -22.36 -8.69 -2.32
C GLU A 70 -21.38 -8.76 -3.50
N TYR A 71 -20.06 -8.73 -3.25
CA TYR A 71 -19.02 -8.84 -4.28
C TYR A 71 -18.35 -10.22 -4.33
N ALA A 72 -18.93 -11.21 -3.65
CA ALA A 72 -18.48 -12.60 -3.78
C ALA A 72 -18.58 -13.06 -5.25
N GLY A 73 -17.51 -13.67 -5.77
CA GLY A 73 -17.40 -14.09 -7.17
C GLY A 73 -17.04 -12.96 -8.16
N VAL A 74 -17.02 -11.71 -7.69
CA VAL A 74 -16.48 -10.56 -8.45
C VAL A 74 -15.03 -10.35 -8.07
N PHE A 75 -14.78 -10.14 -6.78
CA PHE A 75 -13.45 -9.93 -6.21
C PHE A 75 -13.12 -11.04 -5.23
N ARG A 76 -11.87 -11.48 -5.24
CA ARG A 76 -11.33 -12.38 -4.23
C ARG A 76 -10.00 -11.83 -3.73
N VAL A 77 -9.95 -11.48 -2.45
CA VAL A 77 -8.71 -11.00 -1.85
C VAL A 77 -7.80 -12.18 -1.56
N ASN A 78 -6.53 -12.04 -1.92
CA ASN A 78 -5.43 -12.88 -1.46
C ASN A 78 -4.48 -12.01 -0.65
N ALA A 79 -4.72 -11.95 0.67
CA ALA A 79 -3.95 -11.10 1.56
C ALA A 79 -2.57 -11.71 1.81
N LEU A 80 -1.51 -10.91 1.64
CA LEU A 80 -0.15 -11.26 2.08
C LEU A 80 0.11 -10.80 3.53
N PHE A 81 -0.77 -9.92 4.03
CA PHE A 81 -0.87 -9.57 5.44
C PHE A 81 -2.32 -9.21 5.77
N ILE A 82 -2.91 -9.82 6.80
CA ILE A 82 -4.32 -9.62 7.16
C ILE A 82 -4.49 -8.36 8.02
N GLY A 83 -5.11 -7.33 7.44
CA GLY A 83 -5.59 -6.14 8.15
C GLY A 83 -6.94 -6.35 8.84
N HIS A 84 -7.35 -5.40 9.69
CA HIS A 84 -8.66 -5.44 10.37
C HIS A 84 -9.84 -5.44 9.39
N ASN A 85 -9.69 -4.71 8.28
CA ASN A 85 -10.66 -4.53 7.21
C ASN A 85 -10.98 -5.81 6.44
N VAL A 86 -10.02 -6.75 6.32
CA VAL A 86 -10.20 -8.01 5.57
C VAL A 86 -10.27 -9.25 6.45
N ARG A 87 -9.89 -9.17 7.73
CA ARG A 87 -9.84 -10.33 8.66
C ARG A 87 -11.12 -11.15 8.72
N LYS A 88 -12.28 -10.48 8.83
CA LYS A 88 -13.58 -11.16 8.89
C LYS A 88 -13.87 -11.93 7.60
N ALA A 89 -13.53 -11.37 6.44
CA ALA A 89 -13.73 -12.04 5.17
C ALA A 89 -12.89 -13.31 5.03
N VAL A 90 -11.65 -13.31 5.56
CA VAL A 90 -10.81 -14.51 5.61
C VAL A 90 -11.42 -15.56 6.53
N GLN A 91 -11.87 -15.17 7.73
CA GLN A 91 -12.52 -16.08 8.68
C GLN A 91 -13.80 -16.73 8.13
N GLU A 92 -14.52 -16.02 7.27
CA GLU A 92 -15.74 -16.49 6.61
C GLU A 92 -15.49 -17.22 5.28
N GLY A 93 -14.22 -17.41 4.86
CA GLY A 93 -13.86 -18.09 3.61
C GLY A 93 -14.09 -17.29 2.32
N ARG A 94 -14.43 -16.00 2.44
CA ARG A 94 -14.67 -15.09 1.32
C ARG A 94 -13.39 -14.47 0.75
N ALA A 95 -12.31 -14.50 1.52
CA ALA A 95 -10.96 -14.09 1.13
C ALA A 95 -9.92 -15.14 1.55
N ASP A 96 -8.77 -15.12 0.90
CA ASP A 96 -7.63 -15.97 1.15
C ASP A 96 -6.51 -15.25 1.90
N PHE A 97 -5.62 -16.05 2.49
CA PHE A 97 -4.38 -15.61 3.10
C PHE A 97 -3.24 -16.49 2.60
N THR A 98 -2.20 -15.86 2.06
CA THR A 98 -0.95 -16.52 1.69
C THR A 98 0.11 -16.21 2.76
N PRO A 99 0.54 -17.19 3.57
CA PRO A 99 1.62 -16.99 4.53
C PRO A 99 2.95 -16.78 3.80
N VAL A 100 3.60 -15.65 4.05
CA VAL A 100 4.90 -15.30 3.44
C VAL A 100 5.64 -14.29 4.32
N PHE A 101 6.97 -14.33 4.32
CA PHE A 101 7.77 -13.29 4.97
C PHE A 101 7.74 -12.00 4.16
N LEU A 102 7.65 -10.84 4.84
CA LEU A 102 7.58 -9.54 4.17
C LEU A 102 8.75 -9.30 3.19
N SER A 103 9.95 -9.77 3.54
CA SER A 103 11.15 -9.67 2.71
C SER A 103 11.12 -10.55 1.44
N GLU A 104 10.29 -11.59 1.41
CA GLU A 104 10.16 -12.52 0.29
C GLU A 104 9.07 -12.11 -0.70
N ILE A 105 8.11 -11.26 -0.28
CA ILE A 105 7.02 -10.76 -1.14
C ILE A 105 7.55 -10.16 -2.46
N PRO A 106 8.59 -9.30 -2.47
CA PRO A 106 9.14 -8.79 -3.73
C PRO A 106 9.63 -9.88 -4.68
N GLY A 107 10.15 -10.99 -4.15
CA GLY A 107 10.59 -12.14 -4.93
C GLY A 107 9.44 -12.86 -5.63
N LEU A 108 8.29 -12.97 -4.97
CA LEU A 108 7.09 -13.58 -5.56
C LEU A 108 6.64 -12.86 -6.84
N PHE A 109 6.69 -11.52 -6.84
CA PHE A 109 6.33 -10.71 -8.00
C PHE A 109 7.38 -10.82 -9.10
N ARG A 110 8.65 -10.58 -8.77
CA ARG A 110 9.76 -10.54 -9.75
C ARG A 110 9.99 -11.87 -10.45
N ASN A 111 9.79 -12.97 -9.75
CA ASN A 111 9.98 -14.32 -10.29
C ASN A 111 8.73 -14.89 -10.96
N GLY A 112 7.62 -14.12 -11.00
CA GLY A 112 6.37 -14.56 -11.62
C GLY A 112 5.66 -15.69 -10.88
N GLN A 113 5.97 -15.92 -9.60
CA GLN A 113 5.24 -16.88 -8.76
C GLN A 113 3.87 -16.33 -8.36
N LEU A 114 3.78 -15.01 -8.18
CA LEU A 114 2.55 -14.26 -7.99
C LEU A 114 2.50 -13.14 -9.03
N PRO A 115 2.24 -13.46 -10.32
CA PRO A 115 2.28 -12.48 -11.39
C PRO A 115 1.18 -11.43 -11.20
N ILE A 116 1.52 -10.15 -11.42
CA ILE A 116 0.61 -9.02 -11.26
C ILE A 116 0.22 -8.51 -12.66
N ASP A 117 -1.07 -8.55 -12.98
CA ASP A 117 -1.58 -7.98 -14.23
C ASP A 117 -1.68 -6.47 -14.12
N VAL A 118 -2.22 -5.96 -13.01
CA VAL A 118 -2.40 -4.52 -12.80
C VAL A 118 -1.94 -4.12 -11.40
N ALA A 119 -1.05 -3.13 -11.29
CA ALA A 119 -0.73 -2.47 -10.02
C ALA A 119 -1.49 -1.16 -9.91
N LEU A 120 -2.28 -1.01 -8.84
CA LEU A 120 -2.93 0.23 -8.45
C LEU A 120 -2.14 0.84 -7.29
N ILE A 121 -1.59 2.03 -7.49
CA ILE A 121 -0.68 2.68 -6.54
C ILE A 121 -1.03 4.15 -6.33
N SER A 122 -0.56 4.74 -5.23
CA SER A 122 -0.61 6.18 -4.99
C SER A 122 0.81 6.74 -4.89
N VAL A 123 1.06 7.88 -5.55
CA VAL A 123 2.38 8.53 -5.62
C VAL A 123 2.25 10.05 -5.55
N SER A 124 3.36 10.73 -5.23
CA SER A 124 3.47 12.18 -5.32
C SER A 124 3.38 12.68 -6.77
N PRO A 125 3.12 13.98 -7.00
CA PRO A 125 3.34 14.61 -8.30
C PRO A 125 4.79 14.39 -8.78
N PRO A 126 5.02 14.36 -10.12
CA PRO A 126 6.35 14.29 -10.67
C PRO A 126 7.15 15.55 -10.34
N ASP A 127 8.46 15.39 -10.17
CA ASP A 127 9.41 16.51 -10.11
C ASP A 127 9.75 17.06 -11.51
N GLU A 128 10.68 18.00 -11.57
CA GLU A 128 11.17 18.60 -12.83
C GLU A 128 11.81 17.60 -13.81
N HIS A 129 12.14 16.40 -13.32
CA HIS A 129 12.70 15.30 -14.10
C HIS A 129 11.68 14.20 -14.43
N GLY A 130 10.40 14.37 -14.04
CA GLY A 130 9.35 13.40 -14.32
C GLY A 130 9.29 12.22 -13.35
N PHE A 131 9.91 12.31 -12.16
CA PHE A 131 9.89 11.25 -11.16
C PHE A 131 8.85 11.50 -10.07
N CYS A 132 7.89 10.58 -9.96
CA CYS A 132 6.98 10.51 -8.81
C CYS A 132 7.65 9.76 -7.65
N SER A 133 7.21 9.98 -6.42
CA SER A 133 7.64 9.23 -5.24
C SER A 133 6.49 8.38 -4.68
N PHE A 134 6.77 7.14 -4.30
CA PHE A 134 5.84 6.26 -3.57
C PHE A 134 5.49 6.79 -2.17
N GLY A 135 6.24 7.77 -1.66
CA GLY A 135 5.97 8.45 -0.40
C GLY A 135 5.98 7.48 0.79
N VAL A 136 4.82 7.33 1.43
CA VAL A 136 4.67 6.59 2.69
C VAL A 136 4.76 5.07 2.54
N GLU A 137 4.59 4.53 1.33
CA GLU A 137 4.60 3.09 1.09
C GLU A 137 5.47 2.69 -0.10
N VAL A 138 6.75 2.41 0.16
CA VAL A 138 7.67 1.83 -0.83
C VAL A 138 7.62 0.31 -0.80
N GLY A 139 7.71 -0.26 0.42
CA GLY A 139 7.92 -1.67 0.75
C GLY A 139 7.62 -2.69 -0.35
N THR A 140 6.39 -3.20 -0.38
CA THR A 140 5.96 -4.17 -1.39
C THR A 140 5.34 -3.51 -2.62
N THR A 141 4.98 -2.23 -2.53
CA THR A 141 4.28 -1.50 -3.60
C THR A 141 5.17 -1.19 -4.79
N LYS A 142 6.41 -0.75 -4.56
CA LYS A 142 7.37 -0.54 -5.64
C LYS A 142 7.70 -1.81 -6.43
N PRO A 143 8.12 -2.93 -5.80
CA PRO A 143 8.42 -4.14 -6.55
C PRO A 143 7.20 -4.73 -7.27
N ALA A 144 5.98 -4.58 -6.72
CA ALA A 144 4.76 -4.96 -7.41
C ALA A 144 4.53 -4.09 -8.66
N ALA A 145 4.68 -2.77 -8.56
CA ALA A 145 4.55 -1.86 -9.70
C ALA A 145 5.63 -2.10 -10.76
N GLU A 146 6.86 -2.46 -10.37
CA GLU A 146 7.93 -2.79 -11.31
C GLU A 146 7.70 -4.11 -12.07
N ALA A 147 7.04 -5.07 -11.43
CA ALA A 147 6.75 -6.39 -12.00
C ALA A 147 5.41 -6.45 -12.74
N ALA A 148 4.50 -5.51 -12.48
CA ALA A 148 3.17 -5.49 -13.07
C ALA A 148 3.20 -5.25 -14.58
N ARG A 149 2.23 -5.85 -15.29
CA ARG A 149 2.06 -5.61 -16.74
C ARG A 149 1.52 -4.22 -17.02
N ILE A 150 0.64 -3.73 -16.16
CA ILE A 150 0.03 -2.40 -16.23
C ILE A 150 0.17 -1.71 -14.88
N VAL A 151 0.57 -0.44 -14.86
CA VAL A 151 0.62 0.37 -13.64
C VAL A 151 -0.31 1.57 -13.77
N ILE A 152 -1.29 1.68 -12.87
CA ILE A 152 -2.19 2.82 -12.76
C ILE A 152 -1.87 3.56 -11.46
N ALA A 153 -1.51 4.82 -11.59
CA ALA A 153 -1.09 5.63 -10.45
C ALA A 153 -2.09 6.75 -10.15
N GLU A 154 -2.52 6.84 -8.91
CA GLU A 154 -3.06 8.08 -8.36
C GLU A 154 -1.91 9.07 -8.11
N ILE A 155 -2.04 10.27 -8.66
CA ILE A 155 -1.15 11.39 -8.41
C ILE A 155 -1.79 12.25 -7.33
N ASN A 156 -1.28 12.15 -6.09
CA ASN A 156 -1.82 12.86 -4.94
C ASN A 156 -0.81 13.92 -4.43
N PRO A 157 -1.10 15.23 -4.52
CA PRO A 157 -0.22 16.29 -4.02
C PRO A 157 -0.03 16.25 -2.49
N ARG A 158 -0.87 15.50 -1.76
CA ARG A 158 -0.70 15.26 -0.32
C ARG A 158 0.33 14.18 -0.01
N MET A 159 0.68 13.31 -0.97
CA MET A 159 1.67 12.25 -0.78
C MET A 159 3.07 12.88 -0.60
N PRO A 160 3.76 12.67 0.54
CA PRO A 160 5.09 13.23 0.74
C PRO A 160 6.07 12.64 -0.26
N ARG A 161 7.07 13.44 -0.65
CA ARG A 161 8.18 12.98 -1.46
C ARG A 161 9.28 12.43 -0.55
N THR A 162 9.26 11.13 -0.28
CA THR A 162 10.32 10.46 0.50
C THR A 162 11.56 10.24 -0.37
N LEU A 163 12.75 10.23 0.25
CA LEU A 163 14.03 9.95 -0.43
C LEU A 163 14.34 8.44 -0.46
N GLY A 164 15.47 8.06 -1.04
CA GLY A 164 15.91 6.68 -1.15
C GLY A 164 15.36 6.00 -2.40
N ASP A 165 15.10 4.70 -2.32
CA ASP A 165 14.58 3.91 -3.45
C ASP A 165 13.07 4.08 -3.64
N SER A 166 12.57 5.30 -3.52
CA SER A 166 11.14 5.65 -3.50
C SER A 166 10.62 6.19 -4.83
N PHE A 167 11.47 6.31 -5.85
CA PHE A 167 11.10 7.00 -7.10
C PHE A 167 10.71 6.04 -8.22
N MET A 168 9.74 6.48 -9.04
CA MET A 168 9.40 5.87 -10.32
C MET A 168 9.09 6.97 -11.35
N HIS A 169 9.71 6.88 -12.53
CA HIS A 169 9.51 7.85 -13.59
C HIS A 169 8.16 7.63 -14.28
N ILE A 170 7.46 8.72 -14.65
CA ILE A 170 6.12 8.67 -15.26
C ILE A 170 6.05 7.86 -16.57
N SER A 171 7.18 7.58 -17.21
CA SER A 171 7.22 6.71 -18.38
C SER A 171 6.81 5.28 -18.06
N ARG A 172 6.90 4.85 -16.80
CA ARG A 172 6.56 3.50 -16.31
C ARG A 172 5.09 3.30 -15.98
N PHE A 173 4.30 4.37 -15.87
CA PHE A 173 2.86 4.26 -15.64
C PHE A 173 2.10 4.10 -16.95
N ASP A 174 1.00 3.38 -16.97
CA ASP A 174 0.15 3.23 -18.17
C ASP A 174 -1.01 4.22 -18.15
N ALA A 175 -1.53 4.53 -16.96
CA ALA A 175 -2.53 5.56 -16.73
C ALA A 175 -2.25 6.34 -15.44
N LEU A 176 -2.66 7.60 -15.44
CA LEU A 176 -2.55 8.53 -14.31
C LEU A 176 -3.93 9.06 -13.96
N VAL A 177 -4.23 9.15 -12.67
CA VAL A 177 -5.45 9.77 -12.15
C VAL A 177 -5.04 10.82 -11.13
N GLU A 178 -5.42 12.08 -11.34
CA GLU A 178 -5.19 13.13 -10.35
C GLU A 178 -6.24 13.06 -9.25
N VAL A 179 -5.77 13.15 -8.00
CA VAL A 179 -6.62 13.12 -6.79
C VAL A 179 -6.10 14.15 -5.80
N ASP A 180 -6.95 14.63 -4.89
CA ASP A 180 -6.53 15.47 -3.75
C ASP A 180 -7.37 15.08 -2.53
N TYR A 181 -6.81 14.18 -1.72
CA TYR A 181 -7.39 13.77 -0.45
C TYR A 181 -6.27 13.50 0.57
N PRO A 182 -6.52 13.69 1.88
CA PRO A 182 -5.54 13.40 2.93
C PRO A 182 -5.11 11.94 2.89
N ILE A 183 -3.84 11.69 3.17
CA ILE A 183 -3.33 10.31 3.26
C ILE A 183 -4.08 9.57 4.38
N PRO A 184 -4.50 8.32 4.16
CA PRO A 184 -5.10 7.51 5.22
C PRO A 184 -4.17 7.36 6.43
N GLU A 185 -4.74 7.45 7.62
CA GLU A 185 -3.99 7.43 8.88
C GLU A 185 -4.20 6.13 9.65
N ALA A 186 -3.16 5.67 10.34
CA ALA A 186 -3.29 4.60 11.31
C ALA A 186 -3.84 5.19 12.63
N PRO A 187 -4.83 4.53 13.28
CA PRO A 187 -5.33 5.01 14.56
C PRO A 187 -4.23 4.95 15.62
N MET A 188 -3.95 6.08 16.27
CA MET A 188 -3.07 6.13 17.43
C MET A 188 -3.85 5.82 18.72
N GLY A 189 -3.25 5.00 19.59
CA GLY A 189 -3.76 4.72 20.92
C GLY A 189 -3.01 5.46 22.02
N GLY A 190 -3.48 5.33 23.25
CA GLY A 190 -2.77 5.79 24.44
C GLY A 190 -1.97 4.66 25.10
N SER A 191 -0.92 5.01 25.83
CA SER A 191 -0.20 4.07 26.69
C SER A 191 -0.95 3.86 28.01
N SER A 192 -1.12 2.61 28.43
CA SER A 192 -1.66 2.25 29.76
C SER A 192 -0.51 2.14 30.75
N PRO A 193 -0.75 2.06 32.07
CA PRO A 193 0.31 1.82 33.05
C PRO A 193 1.17 0.58 32.72
N GLU A 194 0.54 -0.48 32.21
CA GLU A 194 1.24 -1.71 31.79
C GLU A 194 2.13 -1.47 30.56
N HIS A 195 1.64 -0.73 29.55
CA HIS A 195 2.47 -0.36 28.39
C HIS A 195 3.69 0.46 28.81
N LEU A 196 3.51 1.43 29.72
CA LEU A 196 4.61 2.26 30.24
C LEU A 196 5.64 1.44 31.00
N GLN A 197 5.20 0.48 31.83
CA GLN A 197 6.10 -0.41 32.55
C GLN A 197 6.91 -1.31 31.60
N ILE A 198 6.26 -1.86 30.56
CA ILE A 198 6.96 -2.63 29.51
C ILE A 198 7.97 -1.72 28.78
N GLY A 199 7.58 -0.49 28.44
CA GLY A 199 8.44 0.49 27.78
C GLY A 199 9.71 0.78 28.56
N ALA A 200 9.59 0.99 29.88
CA ALA A 200 10.72 1.24 30.78
C ALA A 200 11.67 0.04 30.83
N HIS A 201 11.15 -1.19 30.98
CA HIS A 201 11.99 -2.39 31.00
C HIS A 201 12.74 -2.62 29.67
N ILE A 202 12.12 -2.30 28.53
CA ILE A 202 12.78 -2.41 27.24
C ILE A 202 13.85 -1.32 27.08
N ALA A 203 13.58 -0.09 27.50
CA ALA A 203 14.52 1.01 27.40
C ALA A 203 15.82 0.76 28.18
N GLU A 204 15.76 0.08 29.33
CA GLU A 204 16.94 -0.33 30.11
C GLU A 204 17.86 -1.30 29.35
N MET A 205 17.33 -2.06 28.38
CA MET A 205 18.09 -3.00 27.57
C MET A 205 18.70 -2.37 26.31
N ILE A 206 18.32 -1.13 25.99
CA ILE A 206 18.79 -0.42 24.79
C ILE A 206 20.03 0.39 25.17
N PRO A 207 21.22 0.10 24.62
CA PRO A 207 22.40 0.93 24.83
C PRO A 207 22.37 2.19 23.95
N ASP A 208 23.17 3.20 24.32
CA ASP A 208 23.54 4.27 23.39
C ASP A 208 24.20 3.68 22.13
N GLY A 209 23.95 4.27 20.96
CA GLY A 209 24.46 3.74 19.69
C GLY A 209 23.65 2.60 19.07
N ALA A 210 22.51 2.21 19.66
CA ALA A 210 21.71 1.08 19.18
C ALA A 210 20.89 1.44 17.94
N THR A 211 20.95 0.60 16.89
CA THR A 211 20.03 0.70 15.74
C THR A 211 18.68 0.11 16.09
N LEU A 212 17.63 0.94 16.04
CA LEU A 212 16.28 0.54 16.43
C LEU A 212 15.44 -0.02 15.27
N GLN A 213 14.69 -1.08 15.56
CA GLN A 213 13.56 -1.53 14.74
C GLN A 213 12.36 -1.75 15.66
N MET A 214 11.24 -1.11 15.32
CA MET A 214 10.00 -1.23 16.07
C MET A 214 8.78 -1.19 15.15
N GLY A 215 7.66 -1.70 15.66
CA GLY A 215 6.36 -1.59 15.00
C GLY A 215 5.60 -0.34 15.45
N ILE A 216 4.31 -0.28 15.11
CA ILE A 216 3.38 0.76 15.58
C ILE A 216 2.61 0.30 16.83
N GLY A 217 2.13 1.25 17.61
CA GLY A 217 1.16 1.05 18.68
C GLY A 217 1.72 1.28 20.08
N ASN A 218 0.86 1.04 21.08
CA ASN A 218 1.07 1.52 22.44
C ASN A 218 2.37 1.04 23.10
N ILE A 219 2.84 -0.18 22.82
CA ILE A 219 4.09 -0.69 23.38
C ILE A 219 5.31 0.00 22.75
N PRO A 220 5.51 -0.01 21.41
CA PRO A 220 6.56 0.79 20.76
C PRO A 220 6.57 2.26 21.18
N ASP A 221 5.40 2.90 21.25
CA ASP A 221 5.28 4.30 21.67
C ASP A 221 5.76 4.49 23.12
N ALA A 222 5.41 3.56 24.02
CA ALA A 222 5.88 3.58 25.40
C ALA A 222 7.39 3.34 25.52
N VAL A 223 7.98 2.50 24.66
CA VAL A 223 9.45 2.35 24.58
C VAL A 223 10.09 3.68 24.20
N LEU A 224 9.64 4.30 23.12
CA LEU A 224 10.17 5.58 22.63
C LEU A 224 10.07 6.71 23.68
N GLN A 225 9.00 6.76 24.46
CA GLN A 225 8.84 7.72 25.56
C GLN A 225 9.95 7.60 26.63
N ASN A 226 10.56 6.43 26.78
CA ASN A 226 11.62 6.17 27.76
C ASN A 226 13.04 6.29 27.17
N LEU A 227 13.19 6.57 25.87
CA LEU A 227 14.49 6.72 25.21
C LEU A 227 15.04 8.17 25.19
N GLY A 228 14.38 9.10 25.87
CA GLY A 228 14.75 10.53 25.84
C GLY A 228 16.14 10.88 26.40
N ASN A 229 16.77 9.94 27.12
CA ASN A 229 18.13 10.10 27.68
C ASN A 229 19.21 9.35 26.89
N HIS A 230 18.84 8.54 25.91
CA HIS A 230 19.77 7.79 25.06
C HIS A 230 20.42 8.70 24.02
N LYS A 231 21.61 8.31 23.55
CA LYS A 231 22.40 9.05 22.58
C LYS A 231 22.76 8.18 21.38
N ASP A 232 22.90 8.84 20.23
CA ASP A 232 23.40 8.24 18.99
C ASP A 232 22.62 6.99 18.53
N LEU A 233 21.31 6.93 18.81
CA LEU A 233 20.38 5.90 18.31
C LEU A 233 20.25 5.90 16.77
#